data_AF-A0A2U3LJF1-F1
#
_entry.id   AF-A0A2U3LJF1-F1
#
_cell.length_a   1.000
_cell.length_b   1.000
_cell.length_c   1.000
_cell.angle_alpha   90.00
_cell.angle_beta   90.00
_cell.angle_gamma   90.00
#
_symmetry.space_group_name_H-M   'P 1'
#
loop_
_entity.id
_entity.type
_entity.pdbx_description
1 polymer ?
#
loop_
_entity_poly.entity_id
_entity_poly.type
_entity_poly.pdbx_seq_one_letter_code
_entity_poly.pdbx_strand_id
1 'polypeptide(L)'
;MRPGVEIAILIWLACGVVAAMIAQSRGGSGCLWFGLGVLFGPFGLLFSFASGSDRKCPHCQSRIHLQATRCPKCQAELGKQPPSAHWADKRLPALVDDQREPGAPLPLKKCPDCAEDVKADARKCRFCGFVFSEPQPQQQPSQPEPVIGPEPPTARESVSETPEPPPAPLARERPFKPWPLLAVCAFGLLLAVFFFRSHTRDTQLMEDLEGEPVADAIERARIYRIVELRLQLDHPTLALQGLLSTESGSLIQKRGSKYTAVVHYRKGELDRRFFCSVSLGTATCEEK
;
A
#
# COMPACT_ATOMS: atom_id res chain seq x y z
N MET A 1 23.68 22.28 3.91
CA MET A 1 22.87 21.11 4.30
C MET A 1 23.26 19.97 3.35
N ARG A 2 23.46 18.74 3.85
CA ARG A 2 23.98 17.63 3.02
C ARG A 2 22.85 17.09 2.13
N PRO A 3 23.07 16.85 0.82
CA PRO A 3 22.00 16.49 -0.13
C PRO A 3 21.22 15.21 0.24
N GLY A 4 21.82 14.31 1.03
CA GLY A 4 21.13 13.11 1.52
C GLY A 4 19.99 13.39 2.51
N VAL A 5 20.10 14.45 3.32
CA VAL A 5 19.06 14.80 4.31
C VAL A 5 17.84 15.39 3.61
N GLU A 6 18.06 16.18 2.56
CA GLU A 6 16.97 16.76 1.75
C GLU A 6 16.17 15.67 1.04
N ILE A 7 16.84 14.67 0.46
CA ILE A 7 16.17 13.52 -0.20
C ILE A 7 15.36 12.71 0.83
N ALA A 8 15.91 12.45 2.02
CA ALA A 8 15.19 11.74 3.07
C ALA A 8 13.93 12.48 3.53
N ILE A 9 14.02 13.81 3.70
CA ILE A 9 12.86 14.65 4.07
C ILE A 9 11.81 14.65 2.96
N LEU A 10 12.20 14.73 1.69
CA LEU A 10 11.27 14.69 0.55
C LEU A 10 10.51 13.36 0.46
N ILE A 11 11.21 12.23 0.64
CA ILE A 11 10.58 10.90 0.66
C ILE A 11 9.60 10.78 1.84
N TRP A 12 9.96 11.32 3.01
CA TRP A 12 9.12 11.31 4.20
C TRP A 12 7.85 12.13 4.01
N LEU A 13 7.96 13.34 3.46
CA LEU A 13 6.83 14.21 3.12
C LEU A 13 5.94 13.57 2.05
N ALA A 14 6.52 12.97 1.01
CA ALA A 14 5.77 12.27 -0.03
C ALA A 14 4.95 11.10 0.53
N CYS A 15 5.52 10.30 1.45
CA CYS A 15 4.78 9.26 2.17
C CYS A 15 3.56 9.82 2.94
N GLY A 16 3.72 10.96 3.61
CA GLY A 16 2.62 11.65 4.29
C GLY A 16 1.49 12.06 3.35
N VAL A 17 1.82 12.63 2.19
CA VAL A 17 0.82 13.04 1.18
C VAL A 17 0.06 11.83 0.63
N VAL A 18 0.76 10.74 0.30
CA VAL A 18 0.12 9.52 -0.23
C VAL A 18 -0.80 8.89 0.82
N ALA A 19 -0.39 8.84 2.09
CA ALA A 19 -1.23 8.33 3.18
C ALA A 19 -2.52 9.17 3.34
N ALA A 20 -2.41 10.50 3.23
CA ALA A 20 -3.54 11.40 3.28
C ALA A 20 -4.53 11.19 2.12
N MET A 21 -4.02 11.00 0.90
CA MET A 21 -4.84 10.73 -0.28
C MET A 21 -5.61 9.42 -0.15
N ILE A 22 -4.94 8.35 0.31
CA ILE A 22 -5.58 7.04 0.53
C ILE A 22 -6.69 7.16 1.58
N ALA A 23 -6.42 7.84 2.70
CA ALA A 23 -7.41 8.03 3.75
C ALA A 23 -8.61 8.89 3.31
N GLN A 24 -8.36 9.95 2.53
CA GLN A 24 -9.41 10.82 2.01
C GLN A 24 -10.31 10.06 1.03
N SER A 25 -9.72 9.22 0.18
CA SER A 25 -10.49 8.37 -0.74
C SER A 25 -11.38 7.35 -0.01
N ARG A 26 -11.03 7.01 1.23
CA ARG A 26 -11.79 6.11 2.13
C ARG A 26 -12.70 6.84 3.12
N GLY A 27 -12.94 8.15 2.95
CA GLY A 27 -13.83 8.92 3.82
C GLY A 27 -13.27 9.25 5.21
N GLY A 28 -11.99 8.99 5.45
CA GLY A 28 -11.23 9.44 6.62
C GLY A 28 -10.81 10.90 6.53
N SER A 29 -10.33 11.48 7.64
CA SER A 29 -9.83 12.86 7.67
C SER A 29 -8.40 12.94 7.11
N GLY A 30 -8.24 13.44 5.88
CA GLY A 30 -6.93 13.55 5.21
C GLY A 30 -5.84 14.21 6.07
N CYS A 31 -6.17 15.27 6.83
CA CYS A 31 -5.20 15.96 7.70
C CYS A 31 -4.65 15.09 8.83
N LEU A 32 -5.49 14.24 9.43
CA LEU A 32 -5.08 13.36 10.53
C LEU A 32 -4.13 12.28 10.01
N TRP A 33 -4.43 11.75 8.83
CA TRP A 33 -3.60 10.74 8.16
C TRP A 33 -2.33 11.31 7.53
N PHE A 34 -2.35 12.58 7.09
CA PHE A 34 -1.14 13.31 6.72
C PHE A 34 -0.21 13.46 7.92
N GLY A 35 -0.72 13.95 9.05
CA GLY A 35 0.07 14.11 10.28
C GLY A 35 0.65 12.78 10.76
N LEU A 36 -0.14 11.71 10.72
CA LEU A 36 0.33 10.37 11.07
C LEU A 36 1.38 9.85 10.07
N GLY A 37 1.19 10.11 8.78
CA GLY A 37 2.12 9.75 7.72
C GLY A 37 3.44 10.51 7.76
N VAL A 38 3.43 11.80 8.08
CA VAL A 38 4.66 12.60 8.27
C VAL A 38 5.34 12.25 9.60
N LEU A 39 4.60 11.91 10.65
CA LEU A 39 5.19 11.57 11.95
C LEU A 39 5.83 10.17 11.94
N PHE A 40 5.20 9.18 11.30
CA PHE A 40 5.66 7.79 11.27
C PHE A 40 6.26 7.36 9.92
N GLY A 41 6.24 8.25 8.92
CA GLY A 41 6.85 8.04 7.61
C GLY A 41 6.24 6.88 6.83
N PRO A 42 7.06 5.98 6.26
CA PRO A 42 6.56 4.86 5.48
C PRO A 42 5.64 3.93 6.31
N PHE A 43 5.80 3.88 7.64
CA PHE A 43 4.91 3.09 8.50
C PHE A 43 3.52 3.72 8.59
N GLY A 44 3.42 5.05 8.63
CA GLY A 44 2.13 5.75 8.61
C GLY A 44 1.34 5.47 7.33
N LEU A 45 2.05 5.35 6.19
CA LEU A 45 1.45 4.89 4.92
C LEU A 45 0.94 3.45 5.04
N LEU A 46 1.70 2.53 5.63
CA LEU A 46 1.28 1.13 5.81
C LEU A 46 0.04 1.03 6.72
N PHE A 47 -0.05 1.85 7.76
CA PHE A 47 -1.22 1.95 8.63
C PHE A 47 -2.47 2.48 7.91
N SER A 48 -2.31 3.36 6.92
CA SER A 48 -3.44 3.85 6.12
C SER A 48 -4.14 2.73 5.34
N PHE A 49 -3.40 1.68 4.95
CA PHE A 49 -3.98 0.51 4.30
C PHE A 49 -4.74 -0.40 5.26
N ALA A 50 -4.27 -0.50 6.51
CA ALA A 50 -4.86 -1.36 7.53
C ALA A 50 -6.08 -0.74 8.25
N SER A 51 -6.22 0.59 8.22
CA SER A 51 -7.35 1.26 8.86
C SER A 51 -8.66 0.94 8.11
N GLY A 52 -9.64 0.48 8.89
CA GLY A 52 -10.88 -0.15 8.44
C GLY A 52 -11.68 0.63 7.41
N SER A 53 -12.52 -0.12 6.71
CA SER A 53 -13.16 0.29 5.48
C SER A 53 -14.60 0.73 5.76
N ASP A 54 -14.72 1.90 6.39
CA ASP A 54 -15.99 2.55 6.71
C ASP A 54 -16.33 3.62 5.67
N ARG A 55 -17.61 3.74 5.31
CA ARG A 55 -18.14 4.84 4.48
C ARG A 55 -19.06 5.74 5.32
N LYS A 56 -19.37 6.94 4.82
CA LYS A 56 -20.39 7.81 5.42
C LYS A 56 -21.74 7.55 4.76
N CYS A 57 -22.81 7.51 5.55
CA CYS A 57 -24.17 7.45 5.04
C CYS A 57 -24.53 8.77 4.32
N PRO A 58 -25.05 8.76 3.07
CA PRO A 58 -25.42 9.98 2.36
C PRO A 58 -26.64 10.69 2.98
N HIS A 59 -27.47 9.97 3.74
CA HIS A 59 -28.69 10.55 4.34
C HIS A 59 -28.45 11.19 5.71
N CYS A 60 -27.65 10.56 6.57
CA CYS A 60 -27.46 11.02 7.96
C CYS A 60 -26.00 11.22 8.38
N GLN A 61 -25.05 10.99 7.47
CA GLN A 61 -23.60 11.19 7.66
C GLN A 61 -22.95 10.36 8.77
N SER A 62 -23.65 9.38 9.36
CA SER A 62 -23.05 8.44 10.30
C SER A 62 -22.04 7.51 9.61
N ARG A 63 -20.99 7.10 10.33
CA ARG A 63 -20.07 6.05 9.86
C ARG A 63 -20.79 4.70 9.82
N ILE A 64 -20.61 3.99 8.71
CA ILE A 64 -21.28 2.73 8.39
C ILE A 64 -20.28 1.83 7.66
N HIS A 65 -20.39 0.52 7.88
CA HIS A 65 -19.55 -0.45 7.19
C HIS A 65 -19.79 -0.41 5.66
N LEU A 66 -18.76 -0.61 4.83
CA LEU A 66 -18.87 -0.58 3.37
C LEU A 66 -19.93 -1.54 2.80
N GLN A 67 -20.16 -2.66 3.47
CA GLN A 67 -21.13 -3.69 3.03
C GLN A 67 -22.53 -3.50 3.62
N ALA A 68 -22.77 -2.45 4.42
CA ALA A 68 -24.09 -2.18 4.98
C ALA A 68 -25.08 -1.84 3.87
N THR A 69 -26.11 -2.66 3.69
CA THR A 69 -27.25 -2.42 2.78
C THR A 69 -28.27 -1.46 3.37
N ARG A 70 -28.32 -1.34 4.71
CA ARG A 70 -29.16 -0.37 5.43
C ARG A 70 -28.35 0.34 6.50
N CYS A 71 -28.59 1.63 6.66
CA CYS A 71 -27.96 2.43 7.70
C CYS A 71 -28.60 2.13 9.07
N PRO A 72 -27.84 1.79 10.14
CA PRO A 72 -28.42 1.49 11.45
C PRO A 72 -29.01 2.72 12.16
N LYS A 73 -28.61 3.94 11.78
CA LYS A 73 -29.12 5.17 12.41
C LYS A 73 -30.39 5.73 11.77
N CYS A 74 -30.45 5.78 10.44
CA CYS A 74 -31.57 6.40 9.72
C CYS A 74 -32.40 5.39 8.92
N GLN A 75 -31.99 4.12 8.92
CA GLN A 75 -32.63 3.03 8.17
C GLN A 75 -32.69 3.22 6.66
N ALA A 76 -32.07 4.26 6.12
CA ALA A 76 -31.98 4.47 4.67
C ALA A 76 -31.28 3.29 3.99
N GLU A 77 -31.84 2.87 2.86
CA GLU A 77 -31.26 1.84 2.00
C GLU A 77 -30.08 2.39 1.21
N LEU A 78 -28.94 1.76 1.43
CA LEU A 78 -27.69 2.09 0.79
C LEU A 78 -27.50 1.07 -0.32
N GLY A 79 -28.18 1.30 -1.44
CA GLY A 79 -28.16 0.40 -2.60
C GLY A 79 -26.74 -0.11 -2.88
N LYS A 80 -26.62 -1.41 -3.17
CA LYS A 80 -25.33 -2.03 -3.54
C LYS A 80 -24.87 -1.42 -4.86
N GLN A 81 -24.05 -0.37 -4.82
CA GLN A 81 -23.28 0.00 -6.00
C GLN A 81 -22.27 -1.13 -6.26
N PRO A 82 -22.30 -1.79 -7.43
CA PRO A 82 -21.27 -2.75 -7.79
C PRO A 82 -19.91 -2.03 -7.82
N PRO A 83 -18.83 -2.64 -7.28
CA PRO A 83 -17.51 -2.05 -7.28
C PRO A 83 -16.93 -2.15 -8.70
N SER A 84 -17.27 -1.21 -9.59
CA SER A 84 -16.59 -0.82 -10.83
C SER A 84 -17.57 -0.37 -11.92
N ALA A 85 -18.07 0.86 -11.82
CA ALA A 85 -18.64 1.57 -12.97
C ALA A 85 -18.30 3.08 -12.91
N HIS A 86 -17.08 3.41 -12.49
CA HIS A 86 -16.63 4.82 -12.37
C HIS A 86 -15.78 5.30 -13.56
N TRP A 87 -15.77 4.60 -14.70
CA TRP A 87 -15.09 5.06 -15.92
C TRP A 87 -16.01 5.37 -17.10
N ALA A 88 -17.34 5.26 -16.96
CA ALA A 88 -18.29 5.69 -17.97
C ALA A 88 -19.18 6.80 -17.41
N ASP A 89 -18.64 8.03 -17.34
CA ASP A 89 -19.36 9.19 -17.87
C ASP A 89 -18.54 10.48 -17.69
N LYS A 90 -17.90 10.90 -18.78
CA LYS A 90 -17.75 12.32 -19.09
C LYS A 90 -18.24 12.54 -20.52
N ARG A 91 -19.34 13.29 -20.61
CA ARG A 91 -20.02 13.83 -21.81
C ARG A 91 -20.93 12.79 -22.46
N LEU A 92 -22.26 12.90 -22.34
CA LEU A 92 -23.07 13.93 -23.02
C LEU A 92 -24.40 14.25 -22.28
N PRO A 93 -25.07 15.38 -22.61
CA PRO A 93 -26.06 16.02 -21.75
C PRO A 93 -27.48 15.43 -21.88
N ALA A 94 -28.22 15.68 -20.81
CA ALA A 94 -29.67 15.62 -20.65
C ALA A 94 -30.48 15.57 -21.94
N LEU A 95 -31.34 14.55 -22.06
CA LEU A 95 -32.72 14.59 -22.57
C LEU A 95 -33.21 13.15 -22.79
N VAL A 96 -33.64 12.45 -21.72
CA VAL A 96 -34.81 11.55 -21.83
C VAL A 96 -35.46 11.47 -20.45
N ASP A 97 -36.66 12.05 -20.38
CA ASP A 97 -37.69 11.77 -19.40
C ASP A 97 -38.19 10.33 -19.67
N ASP A 98 -38.09 9.42 -18.69
CA ASP A 98 -38.86 8.17 -18.75
C ASP A 98 -39.15 7.68 -17.33
N GLN A 99 -40.37 7.95 -16.89
CA GLN A 99 -41.00 7.29 -15.75
C GLN A 99 -41.11 5.80 -16.07
N ARG A 100 -40.38 4.93 -15.36
CA ARG A 100 -40.61 3.49 -15.43
C ARG A 100 -40.83 2.87 -14.06
N GLU A 101 -42.10 2.58 -13.80
CA GLU A 101 -42.55 1.70 -12.74
C GLU A 101 -42.02 0.27 -12.96
N PRO A 102 -41.50 -0.41 -11.91
CA PRO A 102 -41.08 -1.80 -12.00
C PRO A 102 -42.26 -2.72 -11.64
N GLY A 103 -42.90 -3.38 -12.61
CA GLY A 103 -43.98 -4.31 -12.24
C GLY A 103 -44.63 -5.19 -13.31
N ALA A 104 -44.29 -5.06 -14.60
CA ALA A 104 -44.89 -5.94 -15.61
C ALA A 104 -44.18 -7.31 -15.65
N PRO A 105 -44.90 -8.45 -15.59
CA PRO A 105 -44.33 -9.76 -15.89
C PRO A 105 -43.71 -9.74 -17.30
N LEU A 106 -42.40 -9.98 -17.38
CA LEU A 106 -41.71 -10.04 -18.66
C LEU A 106 -42.30 -11.17 -19.50
N PRO A 107 -42.61 -10.95 -20.80
CA PRO A 107 -43.13 -12.00 -21.65
C PRO A 107 -42.14 -13.16 -21.77
N LEU A 108 -42.65 -14.39 -21.62
CA LEU A 108 -41.91 -15.64 -21.77
C LEU A 108 -42.32 -16.34 -23.07
N LYS A 109 -41.37 -17.03 -23.71
CA LYS A 109 -41.56 -17.90 -24.87
C LYS A 109 -41.03 -19.30 -24.55
N LYS A 110 -41.66 -20.33 -25.11
CA LYS A 110 -41.22 -21.73 -24.97
C LYS A 110 -40.05 -22.03 -25.91
N CYS A 111 -39.04 -22.76 -25.43
CA CYS A 111 -37.99 -23.31 -26.28
C CYS A 111 -38.50 -24.51 -27.09
N PRO A 112 -38.35 -24.54 -28.43
CA PRO A 112 -38.83 -25.65 -29.25
C PRO A 112 -38.06 -26.97 -29.04
N ASP A 113 -36.78 -26.89 -28.64
CA ASP A 113 -35.94 -28.09 -28.45
C ASP A 113 -36.14 -28.77 -27.09
N CYS A 114 -36.43 -28.01 -26.03
CA CYS A 114 -36.46 -28.54 -24.66
C CYS A 114 -37.71 -28.18 -23.85
N ALA A 115 -38.68 -27.48 -24.45
CA ALA A 115 -39.97 -27.09 -23.87
C ALA A 115 -39.92 -26.21 -22.60
N GLU A 116 -38.74 -25.70 -22.25
CA GLU A 116 -38.55 -24.82 -21.09
C GLU A 116 -39.00 -23.38 -21.37
N ASP A 117 -39.43 -22.67 -20.33
CA ASP A 117 -39.84 -21.26 -20.45
C ASP A 117 -38.63 -20.32 -20.43
N VAL A 118 -38.47 -19.54 -21.49
CA VAL A 118 -37.33 -18.64 -21.72
C VAL A 118 -37.82 -17.21 -21.91
N LYS A 119 -37.05 -16.20 -21.48
CA LYS A 119 -37.38 -14.78 -21.73
C LYS A 119 -37.58 -14.51 -23.22
N ALA A 120 -38.56 -13.67 -23.57
CA ALA A 120 -38.85 -13.30 -24.96
C ALA A 120 -37.59 -12.79 -25.70
N ASP A 121 -36.75 -12.01 -25.01
CA ASP A 121 -35.52 -11.43 -25.58
C ASP A 121 -34.33 -12.39 -25.64
N ALA A 122 -34.47 -13.65 -25.19
CA ALA A 122 -33.38 -14.60 -25.24
C ALA A 122 -33.07 -14.99 -26.70
N ARG A 123 -31.83 -14.76 -27.12
CA ARG A 123 -31.30 -15.25 -28.42
C ARG A 123 -30.85 -16.71 -28.37
N LYS A 124 -30.61 -17.26 -27.17
CA LYS A 124 -30.20 -18.65 -26.98
C LYS A 124 -30.86 -19.24 -25.74
N CYS A 125 -31.34 -20.48 -25.83
CA CYS A 125 -31.85 -21.22 -24.67
C CYS A 125 -30.70 -21.58 -23.73
N ARG A 126 -30.86 -21.29 -22.43
CA ARG A 126 -29.86 -21.63 -21.39
C ARG A 126 -29.76 -23.13 -21.13
N PHE A 127 -30.83 -23.88 -21.37
CA PHE A 127 -30.92 -25.30 -21.00
C PHE A 127 -30.38 -26.24 -22.09
N CYS A 128 -30.79 -26.05 -23.35
CA CYS A 128 -30.34 -26.91 -24.46
C CYS A 128 -29.42 -26.21 -25.48
N GLY A 129 -29.31 -24.88 -25.45
CA GLY A 129 -28.46 -24.14 -26.38
C GLY A 129 -29.09 -23.79 -27.73
N PHE A 130 -30.38 -24.08 -27.96
CA PHE A 130 -31.11 -23.68 -29.18
C PHE A 130 -31.02 -22.16 -29.42
N VAL A 131 -30.77 -21.74 -30.66
CA VAL A 131 -30.64 -20.32 -31.05
C VAL A 131 -31.95 -19.86 -31.68
N PHE A 132 -32.56 -18.82 -31.11
CA PHE A 132 -33.77 -18.23 -31.66
C PHE A 132 -33.41 -17.23 -32.76
N SER A 133 -34.00 -17.36 -33.94
CA SER A 133 -33.91 -16.36 -35.00
C SER A 133 -34.60 -15.06 -34.56
N GLU A 134 -33.97 -13.92 -34.79
CA GLU A 134 -34.46 -12.61 -34.36
C GLU A 134 -35.84 -12.31 -34.99
N PRO A 135 -36.93 -12.19 -34.21
CA PRO A 135 -38.24 -11.83 -34.75
C PRO A 135 -38.28 -10.33 -35.08
N GLN A 136 -38.72 -9.97 -36.28
CA GLN A 136 -38.95 -8.57 -36.64
C GLN A 136 -40.09 -7.97 -35.82
N PRO A 137 -39.99 -6.72 -35.32
CA PRO A 137 -41.06 -6.08 -34.55
C PRO A 137 -42.31 -5.89 -35.44
N GLN A 138 -43.32 -6.73 -35.25
CA GLN A 138 -44.63 -6.54 -35.87
C GLN A 138 -45.42 -5.51 -35.06
N GLN A 139 -45.81 -4.43 -35.73
CA GLN A 139 -46.69 -3.37 -35.23
C GLN A 139 -48.07 -3.95 -34.90
N GLN A 140 -48.56 -3.73 -33.68
CA GLN A 140 -49.92 -4.12 -33.28
C GLN A 140 -50.85 -2.89 -33.28
N PRO A 141 -51.96 -2.92 -34.05
CA PRO A 141 -52.90 -1.81 -34.13
C PRO A 141 -53.75 -1.62 -32.85
N SER A 142 -54.08 -0.35 -32.63
CA SER A 142 -54.90 0.27 -31.59
C SER A 142 -56.27 -0.35 -31.32
N GLN A 143 -56.61 -0.48 -30.02
CA GLN A 143 -57.94 -0.74 -29.48
C GLN A 143 -58.94 0.40 -29.77
N PRO A 144 -60.25 0.13 -29.58
CA PRO A 144 -61.04 0.99 -28.70
C PRO A 144 -61.90 0.21 -27.68
N GLU A 145 -61.90 0.70 -26.43
CA GLU A 145 -62.96 0.58 -25.40
C GLU A 145 -64.33 1.06 -25.95
N PRO A 146 -65.53 0.77 -25.34
CA PRO A 146 -65.82 0.78 -23.89
C PRO A 146 -66.94 -0.21 -23.41
N VAL A 147 -67.30 -0.19 -22.11
CA VAL A 147 -68.68 0.01 -21.57
C VAL A 147 -68.84 -0.54 -20.14
N ILE A 148 -69.51 0.30 -19.33
CA ILE A 148 -69.84 0.26 -17.90
C ILE A 148 -71.00 -0.71 -17.57
N GLY A 149 -70.99 -1.33 -16.40
CA GLY A 149 -72.18 -1.91 -15.74
C GLY A 149 -71.89 -2.62 -14.39
N PRO A 150 -72.81 -2.63 -13.40
CA PRO A 150 -72.49 -2.68 -11.96
C PRO A 150 -72.59 -4.06 -11.26
N GLU A 151 -71.98 -4.14 -10.05
CA GLU A 151 -72.04 -5.14 -8.95
C GLU A 151 -73.46 -5.58 -8.51
N PRO A 152 -73.73 -6.58 -7.59
CA PRO A 152 -72.89 -7.31 -6.58
C PRO A 152 -73.32 -8.84 -6.42
N PRO A 153 -73.25 -9.52 -5.24
CA PRO A 153 -72.20 -9.74 -4.22
C PRO A 153 -71.83 -11.24 -4.00
N THR A 154 -70.87 -11.51 -3.10
CA THR A 154 -70.78 -12.64 -2.12
C THR A 154 -69.52 -13.53 -2.14
N ALA A 155 -69.19 -14.00 -0.92
CA ALA A 155 -68.18 -14.98 -0.49
C ALA A 155 -66.74 -14.43 -0.31
N ARG A 156 -66.33 -14.05 0.90
CA ARG A 156 -65.85 -14.87 2.05
C ARG A 156 -64.54 -15.62 1.81
N GLU A 157 -63.64 -15.43 2.79
CA GLU A 157 -62.58 -16.34 3.25
C GLU A 157 -61.39 -16.61 2.33
N SER A 158 -60.22 -16.08 2.68
CA SER A 158 -59.29 -16.79 3.56
C SER A 158 -57.96 -16.02 3.67
N VAL A 159 -57.59 -15.69 4.91
CA VAL A 159 -56.25 -15.23 5.28
C VAL A 159 -55.34 -16.45 5.26
N SER A 160 -54.34 -16.47 4.37
CA SER A 160 -53.27 -17.47 4.40
C SER A 160 -51.99 -16.77 4.85
N GLU A 161 -51.67 -16.98 6.13
CA GLU A 161 -50.35 -16.73 6.69
C GLU A 161 -49.30 -17.47 5.86
N THR A 162 -48.36 -16.72 5.30
CA THR A 162 -47.13 -17.28 4.73
C THR A 162 -46.06 -17.29 5.84
N PRO A 163 -45.43 -18.43 6.16
CA PRO A 163 -44.44 -18.51 7.23
C PRO A 163 -43.20 -17.64 6.93
N GLU A 164 -42.80 -16.84 7.90
CA GLU A 164 -41.57 -16.04 7.89
C GLU A 164 -40.34 -16.97 7.78
N PRO A 165 -39.40 -16.73 6.83
CA PRO A 165 -38.17 -17.52 6.76
C PRO A 165 -37.30 -17.24 8.00
N PRO A 166 -36.66 -18.27 8.59
CA PRO A 166 -35.86 -18.09 9.80
C PRO A 166 -34.71 -17.10 9.57
N PRO A 167 -34.37 -16.27 10.58
CA PRO A 167 -33.33 -15.26 10.45
C PRO A 167 -31.99 -15.92 10.10
N ALA A 168 -31.37 -15.43 9.03
CA ALA A 168 -30.06 -15.88 8.60
C ALA A 168 -29.04 -15.76 9.74
N PRO A 169 -28.17 -16.76 9.96
CA PRO A 169 -27.20 -16.74 11.05
C PRO A 169 -26.26 -15.53 10.90
N LEU A 170 -26.22 -14.71 11.95
CA LEU A 170 -25.36 -13.53 12.06
C LEU A 170 -23.92 -13.93 11.76
N ALA A 171 -23.35 -13.27 10.74
CA ALA A 171 -21.99 -13.52 10.28
C ALA A 171 -21.00 -13.37 11.45
N ARG A 172 -20.30 -14.45 11.76
CA ARG A 172 -19.32 -14.54 12.84
C ARG A 172 -18.13 -13.63 12.54
N GLU A 173 -18.09 -12.48 13.20
CA GLU A 173 -16.95 -11.55 13.26
C GLU A 173 -15.66 -12.36 13.54
N ARG A 174 -14.70 -12.36 12.62
CA ARG A 174 -13.41 -13.04 12.87
C ARG A 174 -12.60 -12.17 13.83
N PRO A 175 -12.12 -12.70 14.98
CA PRO A 175 -11.36 -11.91 15.93
C PRO A 175 -10.06 -11.45 15.28
N PHE A 176 -9.90 -10.13 15.19
CA PHE A 176 -8.72 -9.47 14.66
C PHE A 176 -7.51 -9.83 15.54
N LYS A 177 -6.65 -10.73 15.07
CA LYS A 177 -5.43 -11.13 15.79
C LYS A 177 -4.39 -10.02 15.65
N PRO A 178 -3.77 -9.51 16.73
CA PRO A 178 -2.86 -8.35 16.71
C PRO A 178 -1.45 -8.65 16.17
N TRP A 179 -1.16 -9.89 15.81
CA TRP A 179 0.16 -10.32 15.34
C TRP A 179 0.72 -9.55 14.11
N PRO A 180 -0.05 -9.18 13.07
CA PRO A 180 0.50 -8.46 11.92
C PRO A 180 0.93 -7.03 12.29
N LEU A 181 0.25 -6.38 13.25
CA LEU A 181 0.65 -5.07 13.77
C LEU A 181 2.00 -5.13 14.50
N LEU A 182 2.17 -6.13 15.37
CA LEU A 182 3.41 -6.31 16.12
C LEU A 182 4.60 -6.62 15.20
N ALA A 183 4.38 -7.42 14.14
CA ALA A 183 5.42 -7.74 13.16
C ALA A 183 5.87 -6.50 12.37
N VAL A 184 4.93 -5.65 11.94
CA VAL A 184 5.24 -4.39 11.25
C VAL A 184 6.02 -3.43 12.14
N CYS A 185 5.62 -3.27 13.41
CA CYS A 185 6.32 -2.42 14.37
C CYS A 185 7.75 -2.94 14.64
N ALA A 186 7.91 -4.25 14.84
CA ALA A 186 9.23 -4.85 15.07
C ALA A 186 10.16 -4.68 13.86
N PHE A 187 9.67 -4.94 12.66
CA PHE A 187 10.45 -4.74 11.42
C PHE A 187 10.83 -3.27 11.22
N GLY A 188 9.91 -2.35 11.52
CA GLY A 188 10.21 -0.93 11.43
C GLY A 188 11.25 -0.43 12.42
N LEU A 189 11.22 -0.95 13.65
CA LEU A 189 12.20 -0.65 14.69
C LEU A 189 13.59 -1.22 14.29
N LEU A 190 13.64 -2.42 13.70
CA LEU A 190 14.88 -2.98 13.18
C LEU A 190 15.47 -2.15 12.04
N LEU A 191 14.65 -1.70 11.09
CA LEU A 191 15.11 -0.81 10.02
C LEU A 191 15.59 0.53 10.55
N ALA A 192 14.84 1.16 11.48
CA ALA A 192 15.25 2.40 12.10
C ALA A 192 16.59 2.26 12.83
N VAL A 193 16.80 1.17 13.58
CA VAL A 193 18.07 0.87 14.23
C VAL A 193 19.18 0.63 13.20
N PHE A 194 18.90 -0.09 12.10
CA PHE A 194 19.89 -0.33 11.05
C PHE A 194 20.33 0.97 10.36
N PHE A 195 19.38 1.81 9.95
CA PHE A 195 19.65 3.11 9.32
C PHE A 195 20.32 4.09 10.28
N PHE A 196 19.91 4.10 11.55
CA PHE A 196 20.56 4.92 12.56
C PHE A 196 22.01 4.46 12.79
N ARG A 197 22.25 3.14 12.89
CA ARG A 197 23.60 2.58 13.04
C ARG A 197 24.47 2.83 11.81
N SER A 198 23.94 2.70 10.60
CA SER A 198 24.70 2.98 9.38
C SER A 198 25.06 4.46 9.30
N HIS A 199 24.12 5.35 9.60
CA HIS A 199 24.37 6.79 9.60
C HIS A 199 25.36 7.20 10.69
N THR A 200 25.27 6.64 11.91
CA THR A 200 26.26 6.91 12.97
C THR A 200 27.66 6.43 12.59
N ARG A 201 27.75 5.32 11.82
CA ARG A 201 29.04 4.79 11.34
C ARG A 201 29.70 5.74 10.35
N ASP A 202 28.93 6.29 9.41
CA ASP A 202 29.42 7.26 8.43
C ASP A 202 29.80 8.60 9.07
N THR A 203 29.04 9.08 10.06
CA THR A 203 29.41 10.30 10.78
C THR A 203 30.67 10.12 11.60
N GLN A 204 30.82 8.97 12.29
CA GLN A 204 32.00 8.69 13.09
C GLN A 204 33.26 8.60 12.23
N LEU A 205 33.17 8.00 11.04
CA LEU A 205 34.30 7.91 10.11
C LEU A 205 34.74 9.29 9.58
N MET A 206 33.80 10.20 9.32
CA MET A 206 34.15 11.57 8.91
C MET A 206 34.75 12.39 10.05
N GLU A 207 34.26 12.24 11.27
CA GLU A 207 34.77 12.96 12.43
C GLU A 207 36.15 12.44 12.89
N ASP A 208 36.46 11.18 12.60
CA ASP A 208 37.79 10.59 12.80
C ASP A 208 38.83 11.08 11.77
N LEU A 209 38.39 11.78 10.70
CA LEU A 209 39.21 12.42 9.67
C LEU A 209 39.41 13.94 9.88
N GLU A 210 39.03 14.47 11.05
CA GLU A 210 39.29 15.87 11.46
C GLU A 210 40.36 16.00 12.56
N GLY A 211 41.11 14.94 12.86
CA GLY A 211 42.17 14.94 13.88
C GLY A 211 43.45 15.66 13.47
N GLU A 212 44.27 16.01 14.47
CA GLU A 212 45.56 16.68 14.28
C GLU A 212 46.55 15.75 13.54
N PRO A 213 47.28 16.25 12.53
CA PRO A 213 48.28 15.45 11.84
C PRO A 213 49.43 15.09 12.79
N VAL A 214 49.85 13.83 12.79
CA VAL A 214 50.96 13.37 13.65
C VAL A 214 52.28 13.92 13.13
N ALA A 215 52.80 14.98 13.75
CA ALA A 215 54.03 15.66 13.35
C ALA A 215 55.30 14.84 13.64
N ASP A 216 55.31 14.08 14.74
CA ASP A 216 56.48 13.29 15.16
C ASP A 216 56.73 12.09 14.23
N ALA A 217 57.94 12.01 13.70
CA ALA A 217 58.32 10.99 12.72
C ALA A 217 58.39 9.58 13.34
N ILE A 218 58.81 9.47 14.60
CA ILE A 218 58.97 8.19 15.31
C ILE A 218 57.59 7.63 15.65
N GLU A 219 56.70 8.46 16.19
CA GLU A 219 55.31 8.12 16.48
C GLU A 219 54.58 7.69 15.20
N ARG A 220 54.75 8.44 14.11
CA ARG A 220 54.17 8.11 12.80
C ARG A 220 54.66 6.75 12.28
N ALA A 221 55.97 6.50 12.31
CA ALA A 221 56.55 5.22 11.88
C ALA A 221 56.05 4.03 12.71
N ARG A 222 55.85 4.21 14.01
CA ARG A 222 55.29 3.18 14.89
C ARG A 222 53.86 2.82 14.50
N ILE A 223 53.01 3.81 14.22
CA ILE A 223 51.63 3.57 13.79
C ILE A 223 51.60 2.89 12.43
N TYR A 224 52.44 3.31 11.47
CA TYR A 224 52.52 2.64 10.17
C TYR A 224 52.85 1.17 10.29
N ARG A 225 53.82 0.81 11.14
CA ARG A 225 54.19 -0.59 11.34
C ARG A 225 53.04 -1.42 11.90
N ILE A 226 52.25 -0.87 12.81
CA ILE A 226 51.07 -1.55 13.38
C ILE A 226 50.01 -1.76 12.29
N VAL A 227 49.76 -0.73 11.48
CA VAL A 227 48.79 -0.77 10.37
C VAL A 227 49.22 -1.76 9.29
N GLU A 228 50.49 -1.75 8.89
CA GLU A 228 51.08 -2.67 7.91
C GLU A 228 50.93 -4.12 8.35
N LEU A 229 51.32 -4.43 9.59
CA LEU A 229 51.17 -5.77 10.16
C LEU A 229 49.71 -6.22 10.17
N ARG A 230 48.77 -5.32 10.52
CA ARG A 230 47.35 -5.64 10.56
C ARG A 230 46.78 -5.89 9.15
N LEU A 231 47.10 -5.02 8.19
CA LEU A 231 46.67 -5.19 6.80
C LEU A 231 47.23 -6.47 6.18
N GLN A 232 48.47 -6.83 6.49
CA GLN A 232 49.08 -8.07 6.00
C GLN A 232 48.40 -9.31 6.58
N LEU A 233 47.94 -9.25 7.85
CA LEU A 233 47.17 -10.32 8.47
C LEU A 233 45.76 -10.44 7.87
N ASP A 234 45.07 -9.32 7.67
CA ASP A 234 43.70 -9.30 7.13
C ASP A 234 43.68 -9.61 5.62
N HIS A 235 44.72 -9.23 4.88
CA HIS A 235 44.83 -9.36 3.42
C HIS A 235 46.19 -9.93 2.99
N PRO A 236 46.44 -11.24 3.16
CA PRO A 236 47.73 -11.86 2.84
C PRO A 236 48.09 -11.84 1.35
N THR A 237 47.11 -11.59 0.48
CA THR A 237 47.30 -11.50 -0.98
C THR A 237 47.85 -10.15 -1.43
N LEU A 238 47.82 -9.13 -0.57
CA LEU A 238 48.40 -7.83 -0.87
C LEU A 238 49.90 -7.86 -0.56
N ALA A 239 50.73 -7.67 -1.59
CA ALA A 239 52.16 -7.43 -1.42
C ALA A 239 52.34 -6.01 -0.84
N LEU A 240 52.23 -5.88 0.49
CA LEU A 240 52.29 -4.63 1.25
C LEU A 240 53.71 -4.23 1.64
N GLN A 241 54.72 -5.07 1.37
CA GLN A 241 56.07 -4.88 1.84
C GLN A 241 56.70 -3.60 1.28
N GLY A 242 56.96 -2.62 2.16
CA GLY A 242 57.57 -1.34 1.80
C GLY A 242 56.60 -0.31 1.19
N LEU A 243 55.30 -0.64 1.14
CA LEU A 243 54.26 0.18 0.52
C LEU A 243 53.75 1.30 1.44
N LEU A 244 54.11 1.26 2.73
CA LEU A 244 53.91 2.32 3.72
C LEU A 244 55.23 3.02 4.08
N SER A 245 56.20 2.98 3.18
CA SER A 245 57.35 3.88 3.24
C SER A 245 56.86 5.33 3.08
N THR A 246 57.60 6.28 3.62
CA THR A 246 57.22 7.69 3.87
C THR A 246 56.62 8.46 2.68
N GLU A 247 56.65 7.89 1.47
CA GLU A 247 56.19 8.48 0.20
C GLU A 247 54.78 8.03 -0.24
N SER A 248 54.22 6.94 0.29
CA SER A 248 52.84 6.56 0.02
C SER A 248 51.90 7.40 0.90
N GLY A 249 51.15 8.32 0.27
CA GLY A 249 50.29 9.33 0.91
C GLY A 249 49.20 8.80 1.82
N SER A 250 49.60 8.33 2.99
CA SER A 250 48.74 7.82 4.04
C SER A 250 48.57 8.89 5.10
N LEU A 251 47.35 9.41 5.22
CA LEU A 251 47.02 10.44 6.18
C LEU A 251 46.84 9.77 7.55
N ILE A 252 47.72 10.08 8.51
CA ILE A 252 47.53 9.70 9.91
C ILE A 252 47.04 10.91 10.68
N GLN A 253 45.90 10.74 11.34
CA GLN A 253 45.37 11.72 12.27
C GLN A 253 45.24 11.15 13.66
N LYS A 254 45.53 11.99 14.65
CA LYS A 254 45.44 11.65 16.07
C LYS A 254 44.25 12.36 16.69
N ARG A 255 43.40 11.60 17.39
CA ARG A 255 42.30 12.13 18.20
C ARG A 255 42.33 11.47 19.58
N GLY A 256 42.89 12.18 20.55
CA GLY A 256 43.12 11.64 21.89
C GLY A 256 44.10 10.44 21.86
N SER A 257 43.61 9.26 22.25
CA SER A 257 44.38 7.99 22.25
C SER A 257 44.15 7.12 21.01
N LYS A 258 43.33 7.58 20.06
CA LYS A 258 42.99 6.88 18.82
C LYS A 258 43.73 7.51 17.65
N TYR A 259 44.28 6.66 16.78
CA TYR A 259 44.90 7.06 15.52
C TYR A 259 44.07 6.51 14.37
N THR A 260 43.82 7.34 13.38
CA THR A 260 43.15 6.97 12.14
C THR A 260 44.15 7.08 11.01
N ALA A 261 44.39 5.97 10.30
CA ALA A 261 45.28 5.91 9.16
C ALA A 261 44.48 5.52 7.92
N VAL A 262 44.55 6.34 6.87
CA VAL A 262 43.98 6.02 5.56
C VAL A 262 45.10 5.54 4.66
N VAL A 263 45.02 4.30 4.18
CA VAL A 263 46.03 3.69 3.32
C VAL A 263 45.48 3.55 1.92
N HIS A 264 46.14 4.19 0.96
CA HIS A 264 45.84 4.07 -0.46
C HIS A 264 46.79 3.05 -1.09
N TYR A 265 46.27 1.89 -1.46
CA TYR A 265 47.02 0.85 -2.15
C TYR A 265 46.78 0.95 -3.65
N ARG A 266 47.82 1.29 -4.42
CA ARG A 266 47.76 1.31 -5.88
C ARG A 266 48.80 0.34 -6.45
N LYS A 267 48.34 -0.67 -7.20
CA LYS A 267 49.22 -1.62 -7.92
C LYS A 267 48.65 -1.90 -9.31
N GLY A 268 49.26 -1.34 -10.34
CA GLY A 268 48.73 -1.39 -11.70
C GLY A 268 47.38 -0.68 -11.78
N GLU A 269 46.33 -1.38 -12.24
CA GLU A 269 44.95 -0.90 -12.28
C GLU A 269 44.18 -1.08 -10.97
N LEU A 270 44.73 -1.80 -9.99
CA LEU A 270 44.07 -1.99 -8.69
C LEU A 270 44.29 -0.77 -7.79
N ASP A 271 43.21 -0.05 -7.50
CA ASP A 271 43.16 1.05 -6.51
C ASP A 271 42.22 0.63 -5.37
N ARG A 272 42.77 0.46 -4.17
CA ARG A 272 42.04 0.06 -2.97
C ARG A 272 42.34 1.02 -1.83
N ARG A 273 41.31 1.30 -1.02
CA ARG A 273 41.43 2.19 0.14
C ARG A 273 41.11 1.42 1.42
N PHE A 274 42.02 1.50 2.37
CA PHE A 274 41.85 0.89 3.67
C PHE A 274 41.78 1.97 4.74
N PHE A 275 40.79 1.84 5.61
CA PHE A 275 40.61 2.68 6.78
C PHE A 275 41.01 1.88 8.01
N CYS A 276 42.13 2.26 8.61
CA CYS A 276 42.66 1.59 9.79
C CYS A 276 42.53 2.48 11.02
N SER A 277 41.89 1.97 12.06
CA SER A 277 41.80 2.62 13.36
C SER A 277 42.68 1.89 14.38
N VAL A 278 43.54 2.63 15.08
CA VAL A 278 44.51 2.10 16.04
C VAL A 278 44.26 2.72 17.41
N SER A 279 44.05 1.90 18.43
CA SER A 279 43.83 2.33 19.81
C SER A 279 44.55 1.40 20.78
N LEU A 280 45.44 1.93 21.62
CA LEU A 280 46.06 1.20 22.76
C LEU A 280 46.59 -0.21 22.40
N GLY A 281 47.19 -0.38 21.22
CA GLY A 281 47.79 -1.65 20.77
C GLY A 281 46.87 -2.58 19.98
N THR A 282 45.58 -2.26 19.84
CA THR A 282 44.69 -2.91 18.87
C THR A 282 44.56 -2.07 17.61
N ALA A 283 44.52 -2.74 16.46
CA ALA A 283 44.29 -2.12 15.16
C ALA A 283 43.20 -2.88 14.41
N THR A 284 42.27 -2.16 13.83
CA THR A 284 41.21 -2.69 12.96
C THR A 284 41.28 -1.97 11.62
N CYS A 285 41.28 -2.74 10.53
CA CYS A 285 41.33 -2.21 9.18
C CYS A 285 40.09 -2.67 8.41
N GLU A 286 39.39 -1.74 7.78
CA GLU A 286 38.25 -2.00 6.90
C GLU A 286 38.57 -1.50 5.48
N GLU A 287 38.29 -2.33 4.46
CA GLU A 287 38.34 -1.94 3.05
C GLU A 287 37.09 -1.12 2.70
N LYS A 288 37.26 0.02 2.01
CA LYS A 288 36.17 0.93 1.63
C LYS A 288 36.20 1.29 0.15
#